data_AF-A0A948IVK0-F1
#
_entry.id   AF-A0A948IVK0-F1
#
_cell.length_a   1.000
_cell.length_b   1.000
_cell.length_c   1.000
_cell.angle_alpha   90.00
_cell.angle_beta   90.00
_cell.angle_gamma   90.00
#
_symmetry.space_group_name_H-M   'P 1'
#
loop_
_entity.id
_entity.type
_entity.pdbx_description
1 polymer ?
#
loop_
_entity_poly.entity_id
_entity_poly.type
_entity_poly.pdbx_seq_one_letter_code
_entity_poly.pdbx_strand_id
1 'polypeptide(L)'
;MSGETIYDPSKEKAPSHYHGDVVRALFVAAAVLIFLTQFIGTSLPFSTGGIMFLIVCLVISAGITNPAQQWIHWVNVFISIIGFILFGGIALTRINSSIELLSQNTLVALLTLVFISTLYLGTRTLRGLMVSHVERGY
;
A
#
# COMPACT_ATOMS: atom_id res chain seq x y z
N MET A 1 26.89 34.59 -19.87
CA MET A 1 25.44 34.31 -19.93
C MET A 1 25.22 32.94 -19.32
N SER A 2 24.74 32.88 -18.07
CA SER A 2 24.49 31.63 -17.36
C SER A 2 23.18 31.05 -17.88
N GLY A 3 23.25 29.93 -18.61
CA GLY A 3 22.05 29.22 -19.06
C GLY A 3 21.40 28.55 -17.85
N GLU A 4 20.26 29.08 -17.40
CA GLU A 4 19.38 28.34 -16.50
C GLU A 4 18.93 27.07 -17.21
N THR A 5 19.47 25.93 -16.81
CA THR A 5 18.92 24.63 -17.17
C THR A 5 17.55 24.54 -16.51
N ILE A 6 16.51 24.83 -17.29
CA ILE A 6 15.12 24.59 -16.88
C ILE A 6 15.02 23.12 -16.48
N TYR A 7 14.78 22.89 -15.18
CA TYR A 7 14.53 21.55 -14.65
C TYR A 7 13.25 21.03 -15.31
N ASP A 8 13.42 20.06 -16.20
CA ASP A 8 12.35 19.38 -16.91
C ASP A 8 12.14 17.99 -16.29
N PRO A 9 11.14 17.82 -15.41
CA PRO A 9 10.90 16.54 -14.73
C PRO A 9 10.49 15.42 -15.70
N SER A 10 10.16 15.73 -16.96
CA SER A 10 9.79 14.72 -17.97
C SER A 10 10.98 13.92 -18.50
N LYS A 11 12.22 14.39 -18.28
CA LYS A 11 13.46 13.72 -18.71
C LYS A 11 14.06 12.79 -17.67
N GLU A 12 13.49 12.73 -16.47
CA GLU A 12 13.92 11.79 -15.46
C GLU A 12 13.45 10.39 -15.87
N LYS A 13 14.36 9.55 -16.37
CA LYS A 13 14.06 8.14 -16.68
C LYS A 13 13.55 7.49 -15.40
N ALA A 14 12.24 7.24 -15.34
CA ALA A 14 11.64 6.45 -14.28
C ALA A 14 12.47 5.15 -14.14
N PRO A 15 12.93 4.80 -12.93
CA PRO A 15 13.70 3.59 -12.76
C PRO A 15 12.87 2.43 -13.30
N SER A 16 13.48 1.59 -14.15
CA SER A 16 12.87 0.49 -14.91
C SER A 16 12.01 -0.50 -14.08
N HIS A 17 12.08 -0.41 -12.75
CA HIS A 17 11.33 -1.24 -11.81
C HIS A 17 10.59 -0.46 -10.69
N TYR A 18 10.15 0.77 -10.95
CA TYR A 18 9.30 1.52 -10.02
C TYR A 18 7.84 1.01 -10.04
N HIS A 19 7.37 0.43 -8.93
CA HIS A 19 5.97 0.01 -8.76
C HIS A 19 5.25 0.85 -7.70
N GLY A 20 5.81 1.99 -7.30
CA GLY A 20 5.25 2.85 -6.25
C GLY A 20 3.88 3.41 -6.62
N ASP A 21 3.60 3.67 -7.90
CA ASP A 21 2.27 4.13 -8.33
C ASP A 21 1.17 3.08 -8.11
N VAL A 22 1.51 1.80 -8.29
CA VAL A 22 0.57 0.71 -8.01
C VAL A 22 0.36 0.57 -6.50
N VAL A 23 1.41 0.71 -5.69
CA VAL A 23 1.32 0.71 -4.22
C VAL A 23 0.40 1.84 -3.72
N ARG A 24 0.47 3.03 -4.32
CA ARG A 24 -0.42 4.15 -4.01
C ARG A 24 -1.88 3.80 -4.28
N ALA A 25 -2.16 3.29 -5.47
CA ALA A 25 -3.51 2.89 -5.85
C ALA A 25 -4.06 1.79 -4.93
N LEU A 26 -3.22 0.82 -4.56
CA LEU A 26 -3.60 -0.26 -3.64
C LEU A 26 -3.89 0.23 -2.22
N PHE A 27 -3.14 1.21 -1.70
CA PHE A 27 -3.45 1.81 -0.40
C PHE A 27 -4.74 2.62 -0.40
N VAL A 28 -5.02 3.37 -1.47
CA VAL A 28 -6.30 4.06 -1.61
C VAL A 28 -7.44 3.03 -1.71
N ALA A 29 -7.27 1.98 -2.50
CA ALA A 29 -8.25 0.90 -2.61
C ALA A 29 -8.48 0.22 -1.24
N ALA A 30 -7.42 -0.07 -0.49
CA ALA A 30 -7.53 -0.62 0.87
C ALA A 30 -8.31 0.31 1.81
N ALA A 31 -8.04 1.62 1.77
CA ALA A 31 -8.77 2.59 2.58
C ALA A 31 -10.28 2.61 2.25
N VAL A 32 -10.63 2.58 0.96
CA VAL A 32 -12.03 2.48 0.52
C VAL A 32 -12.66 1.16 0.96
N LEU A 33 -11.97 0.03 0.80
CA LEU A 33 -12.47 -1.27 1.24
C LEU A 33 -12.72 -1.31 2.75
N ILE A 34 -11.79 -0.80 3.56
CA ILE A 34 -11.95 -0.69 5.02
C ILE A 34 -13.19 0.14 5.35
N PHE A 35 -13.39 1.27 4.68
CA PHE A 35 -14.58 2.09 4.88
C PHE A 35 -15.87 1.33 4.53
N LEU A 36 -15.91 0.63 3.39
CA LEU A 36 -17.06 -0.16 2.96
C LEU A 36 -17.42 -1.30 3.93
N THR A 37 -16.43 -1.85 4.65
CA THR A 37 -16.71 -2.89 5.67
C THR A 37 -17.72 -2.42 6.73
N GLN A 38 -17.74 -1.13 7.06
CA GLN A 38 -18.65 -0.57 8.07
C GLN A 38 -20.12 -0.59 7.62
N PHE A 39 -20.38 -0.50 6.32
CA PHE A 39 -21.74 -0.49 5.77
C PHE A 39 -22.29 -1.90 5.53
N ILE A 40 -21.41 -2.90 5.43
CA ILE A 40 -21.76 -4.29 5.17
C ILE A 40 -21.93 -5.07 6.50
N GLY A 41 -21.99 -4.36 7.63
CA GLY A 41 -22.16 -4.97 8.96
C GLY A 41 -20.93 -5.75 9.43
N THR A 42 -19.77 -5.51 8.82
CA THR A 42 -18.54 -6.21 9.21
C THR A 42 -18.04 -5.64 10.53
N SER A 43 -18.23 -6.40 11.61
CA SER A 43 -17.57 -6.13 12.88
C SER A 43 -16.08 -6.46 12.75
N LEU A 44 -15.29 -5.48 12.32
CA LEU A 44 -13.86 -5.51 12.59
C LEU A 44 -13.68 -5.37 14.11
N PRO A 45 -12.73 -6.09 14.73
CA PRO A 45 -12.45 -5.99 16.17
C PRO A 45 -11.70 -4.69 16.52
N PHE A 46 -12.05 -3.58 15.86
CA PHE A 46 -11.45 -2.27 16.02
C PHE A 46 -12.52 -1.26 16.39
N SER A 47 -12.18 -0.30 17.25
CA SER A 47 -13.06 0.84 17.50
C SER A 47 -13.22 1.69 16.25
N THR A 48 -14.31 2.44 16.13
CA THR A 48 -14.53 3.38 15.02
C THR A 48 -13.35 4.35 14.86
N GLY A 49 -12.78 4.82 15.97
CA GLY A 49 -11.57 5.65 15.96
C GLY A 49 -10.35 4.93 15.39
N GLY A 50 -10.14 3.65 15.72
CA GLY A 50 -9.06 2.85 15.16
C GLY A 50 -9.18 2.64 13.65
N ILE A 51 -10.41 2.43 13.16
CA ILE A 51 -10.70 2.29 11.73
C ILE A 51 -10.42 3.60 10.98
N MET A 52 -10.89 4.73 11.51
CA MET A 52 -10.62 6.05 10.94
C MET A 52 -9.11 6.35 10.90
N PHE A 53 -8.39 6.02 11.98
CA PHE A 53 -6.94 6.18 12.03
C PHE A 53 -6.23 5.35 10.95
N LEU A 54 -6.62 4.08 10.77
CA LEU A 54 -6.06 3.22 9.70
C LEU A 54 -6.32 3.80 8.31
N ILE A 55 -7.54 4.27 8.03
CA ILE A 55 -7.89 4.90 6.76
C ILE A 55 -7.00 6.13 6.51
N VAL A 56 -6.88 7.02 7.48
CA VAL A 56 -6.05 8.23 7.38
C VAL A 56 -4.59 7.87 7.13
N CYS A 57 -4.03 6.92 7.87
CA CYS A 57 -2.68 6.44 7.68
C CYS A 57 -2.44 5.93 6.24
N LEU A 58 -3.36 5.12 5.70
CA LEU A 58 -3.25 4.59 4.34
C LEU A 58 -3.32 5.70 3.28
N VAL A 59 -4.27 6.63 3.40
CA VAL A 59 -4.44 7.74 2.45
C VAL A 59 -3.24 8.69 2.49
N ILE A 60 -2.75 9.03 3.69
CA ILE A 60 -1.54 9.85 3.83
C ILE A 60 -0.36 9.13 3.19
N SER A 61 -0.13 7.85 3.50
CA SER A 61 0.94 7.05 2.92
C SER A 61 0.87 7.03 1.39
N ALA A 62 -0.32 6.84 0.82
CA ALA A 62 -0.55 6.89 -0.63
C ALA A 62 -0.25 8.28 -1.23
N GLY A 63 -0.61 9.35 -0.51
CA GLY A 63 -0.37 10.73 -0.95
C GLY A 63 1.12 11.08 -0.99
N ILE A 64 1.86 10.70 0.05
CA ILE A 64 3.30 11.04 0.20
C ILE A 64 4.24 10.11 -0.56
N THR A 65 3.77 8.96 -1.04
CA THR A 65 4.59 8.05 -1.85
C THR A 65 5.01 8.71 -3.16
N ASN A 66 6.31 8.93 -3.32
CA ASN A 66 6.93 9.59 -4.46
C ASN A 66 8.27 8.90 -4.77
N PRO A 67 8.63 8.65 -6.05
CA PRO A 67 9.93 8.09 -6.42
C PRO A 67 11.14 8.86 -5.85
N ALA A 68 11.01 10.17 -5.61
CA ALA A 68 12.09 10.99 -5.08
C ALA A 68 12.45 10.69 -3.61
N GLN A 69 11.51 10.16 -2.82
CA GLN A 69 11.71 9.93 -1.38
C GLN A 69 11.84 8.45 -1.05
N GLN A 70 13.05 7.89 -1.12
CA GLN A 70 13.26 6.45 -0.93
C GLN A 70 12.80 5.90 0.43
N TRP A 71 12.91 6.71 1.49
CA TRP A 71 12.50 6.31 2.86
C TRP A 71 11.02 5.95 2.95
N ILE A 72 10.16 6.56 2.11
CA ILE A 72 8.72 6.29 2.17
C ILE A 72 8.36 4.88 1.73
N HIS A 73 9.15 4.30 0.84
CA HIS A 73 8.92 2.94 0.38
C HIS A 73 9.16 1.92 1.50
N TRP A 74 10.06 2.20 2.45
CA TRP A 74 10.23 1.40 3.66
C TRP A 74 9.00 1.48 4.57
N VAL A 75 8.47 2.68 4.77
CA VAL A 75 7.23 2.90 5.54
C VAL A 75 6.06 2.17 4.91
N ASN A 76 5.90 2.26 3.59
CA ASN A 76 4.84 1.54 2.87
C ASN A 76 4.94 0.02 3.04
N VAL A 77 6.16 -0.54 2.99
CA VAL A 77 6.37 -1.96 3.26
C VAL A 77 5.98 -2.32 4.70
N PHE A 78 6.37 -1.50 5.67
CA PHE A 78 6.01 -1.72 7.07
C PHE A 78 4.49 -1.67 7.31
N ILE A 79 3.81 -0.67 6.75
CA ILE A 79 2.34 -0.56 6.78
C ILE A 79 1.70 -1.79 6.13
N SER A 80 2.26 -2.27 5.01
CA SER A 80 1.74 -3.44 4.31
C SER A 80 1.86 -4.72 5.13
N ILE A 81 2.96 -4.89 5.87
CA ILE A 81 3.15 -6.01 6.79
C ILE A 81 2.10 -5.96 7.91
N ILE A 82 1.91 -4.80 8.54
CA ILE A 82 0.91 -4.63 9.61
C ILE A 82 -0.49 -4.93 9.07
N GLY A 83 -0.84 -4.37 7.92
CA GLY A 83 -2.14 -4.62 7.28
C GLY A 83 -2.35 -6.10 6.97
N PHE A 84 -1.34 -6.79 6.43
CA PHE A 84 -1.42 -8.22 6.18
C PHE A 84 -1.62 -9.03 7.46
N ILE A 85 -0.90 -8.73 8.54
CA ILE A 85 -1.06 -9.44 9.82
C ILE A 85 -2.46 -9.22 10.39
N LEU A 86 -2.94 -7.98 10.42
CA LEU A 86 -4.26 -7.65 10.97
C LEU A 86 -5.38 -8.29 10.16
N PHE A 87 -5.47 -7.99 8.86
CA PHE A 87 -6.57 -8.47 8.03
C PHE A 87 -6.44 -9.96 7.69
N GLY A 88 -5.21 -10.46 7.49
CA GLY A 88 -4.96 -11.88 7.25
C GLY A 88 -5.27 -12.74 8.47
N GLY A 89 -4.95 -12.28 9.68
CA GLY A 89 -5.35 -12.95 10.92
C GLY A 89 -6.88 -13.04 11.06
N ILE A 90 -7.59 -11.96 10.74
CA ILE A 90 -9.07 -11.94 10.76
C ILE A 90 -9.63 -12.85 9.66
N ALA A 91 -9.04 -12.87 8.45
CA ALA A 91 -9.47 -13.73 7.36
C ALA A 91 -9.33 -15.22 7.74
N LEU A 92 -8.20 -15.61 8.34
CA LEU A 92 -7.94 -16.99 8.74
C LEU A 92 -8.88 -17.47 9.85
N THR A 93 -9.23 -16.61 10.81
CA THR A 93 -10.20 -16.98 11.86
C THR A 93 -11.63 -17.19 11.32
N ARG A 94 -11.95 -16.61 10.15
CA ARG A 94 -13.27 -16.67 9.51
C ARG A 94 -13.38 -17.68 8.37
N ILE A 95 -12.34 -18.47 8.13
CA ILE A 95 -12.26 -19.40 6.99
C ILE A 95 -13.35 -20.47 6.98
N ASN A 96 -13.91 -20.80 8.15
CA ASN A 96 -14.92 -21.84 8.31
C ASN A 96 -16.37 -21.34 8.15
N SER A 97 -16.60 -20.04 7.90
CA SER A 97 -17.95 -19.52 7.67
C SER A 97 -18.27 -19.49 6.17
N SER A 98 -19.55 -19.64 5.82
CA SER A 98 -20.06 -19.67 4.44
C SER A 98 -19.53 -18.50 3.61
N ILE A 99 -19.04 -18.79 2.40
CA ILE A 99 -18.56 -17.78 1.45
C ILE A 99 -19.76 -17.28 0.64
N GLU A 100 -20.32 -16.13 1.02
CA GLU A 100 -21.19 -15.35 0.14
C GLU A 100 -20.39 -14.23 -0.53
N LEU A 101 -20.65 -13.97 -1.82
CA LEU A 101 -19.87 -13.04 -2.64
C LEU A 101 -19.83 -11.60 -2.09
N LEU A 102 -20.84 -11.18 -1.34
CA LEU A 102 -20.94 -9.85 -0.72
C LEU A 102 -21.03 -9.95 0.80
N SER A 103 -20.35 -10.94 1.39
CA SER A 103 -20.25 -11.09 2.84
C SER A 103 -19.04 -10.35 3.42
N GLN A 104 -19.14 -10.12 4.73
CA GLN A 104 -18.07 -9.69 5.61
C GLN A 104 -16.74 -10.45 5.41
N ASN A 105 -16.79 -11.74 5.08
CA ASN A 105 -15.59 -12.57 4.91
C ASN A 105 -14.86 -12.25 3.61
N THR A 106 -15.59 -12.02 2.54
CA THR A 106 -15.03 -11.73 1.21
C THR A 106 -14.27 -10.41 1.20
N LEU A 107 -14.78 -9.37 1.89
CA LEU A 107 -14.09 -8.07 2.00
C LEU A 107 -12.77 -8.17 2.76
N VAL A 108 -12.76 -8.89 3.89
CA VAL A 108 -11.55 -9.06 4.69
C VAL A 108 -10.51 -9.91 3.94
N ALA A 109 -10.95 -10.94 3.21
CA ALA A 109 -10.09 -11.72 2.33
C ALA A 109 -9.50 -10.84 1.20
N LEU A 110 -10.33 -10.00 0.56
CA LEU A 110 -9.87 -9.07 -0.48
C LEU A 110 -8.86 -8.06 0.08
N LEU A 111 -9.12 -7.49 1.25
CA LEU A 111 -8.19 -6.62 1.98
C LEU A 111 -6.84 -7.32 2.22
N THR A 112 -6.88 -8.57 2.66
CA THR A 112 -5.67 -9.39 2.85
C THR A 112 -4.88 -9.52 1.55
N LEU A 113 -5.55 -9.81 0.43
CA LEU A 113 -4.90 -9.90 -0.88
C LEU A 113 -4.31 -8.57 -1.34
N VAL A 114 -5.00 -7.45 -1.08
CA VAL A 114 -4.49 -6.10 -1.37
C VAL A 114 -3.21 -5.84 -0.58
N PHE A 115 -3.17 -6.16 0.72
CA PHE A 115 -1.97 -5.95 1.52
C PHE A 115 -0.80 -6.86 1.14
N ILE A 116 -1.06 -8.14 0.79
CA ILE A 116 -0.02 -9.03 0.24
C ILE A 116 0.54 -8.46 -1.07
N SER A 117 -0.33 -8.02 -1.97
CA SER A 117 0.07 -7.44 -3.26
C SER A 117 0.89 -6.17 -3.06
N THR A 118 0.48 -5.32 -2.13
CA THR A 118 1.18 -4.08 -1.79
C THR A 118 2.55 -4.37 -1.19
N LEU A 119 2.65 -5.38 -0.32
CA LEU A 119 3.91 -5.83 0.26
C LEU A 119 4.89 -6.34 -0.81
N TYR A 120 4.41 -7.18 -1.74
CA TYR A 120 5.23 -7.70 -2.83
C TYR A 120 5.74 -6.59 -3.76
N LEU A 121 4.87 -5.67 -4.16
CA LEU A 121 5.25 -4.56 -5.04
C LEU A 121 6.14 -3.52 -4.34
N GLY A 122 5.89 -3.26 -3.05
CA GLY A 122 6.72 -2.41 -2.22
C GLY A 122 8.13 -2.96 -2.06
N THR A 123 8.27 -4.25 -1.74
CA THR A 123 9.59 -4.91 -1.65
C THR A 123 10.30 -4.97 -3.00
N ARG A 124 9.59 -5.20 -4.12
CA ARG A 124 10.16 -5.12 -5.47
C ARG A 124 10.68 -3.71 -5.80
N THR A 125 9.97 -2.67 -5.38
CA THR A 125 10.38 -1.27 -5.56
C THR A 125 11.63 -0.97 -4.74
N LEU A 126 11.67 -1.36 -3.46
CA LEU A 126 12.86 -1.22 -2.61
C LEU A 126 14.08 -1.94 -3.20
N ARG A 127 13.91 -3.18 -3.68
CA ARG A 127 14.98 -3.93 -4.35
C ARG A 127 15.51 -3.18 -5.58
N GLY A 128 14.62 -2.63 -6.40
CA GLY A 128 15.01 -1.83 -7.57
C GLY A 128 15.81 -0.57 -7.20
N LEU A 129 15.41 0.12 -6.13
CA LEU A 129 16.10 1.31 -5.63
C LEU A 129 17.49 0.98 -5.06
N MET A 130 17.61 -0.11 -4.29
CA MET A 130 18.90 -0.53 -3.73
C MET A 130 19.88 -0.99 -4.81
N VAL A 131 19.42 -1.79 -5.79
CA VAL A 131 20.29 -2.28 -6.87
C VAL A 131 20.71 -1.14 -7.81
N SER A 132 19.83 -0.20 -8.13
CA SER A 132 20.18 0.96 -8.97
C SER A 132 21.20 1.91 -8.33
N HIS A 133 21.29 1.97 -7.00
CA HIS A 133 22.33 2.75 -6.31
C HIS A 133 23.71 2.10 -6.40
N VAL A 134 23.80 0.78 -6.62
CA VAL A 134 25.09 0.07 -6.75
C VAL A 134 25.77 0.39 -8.09
N GLU A 135 25.02 0.62 -9.18
CA GLU A 135 25.60 0.92 -10.50
C GLU A 135 26.14 2.36 -10.64
N ARG A 136 25.75 3.31 -9.77
CA ARG A 136 26.21 4.71 -9.84
C ARG A 136 27.40 5.02 -8.91
N GLY A 137 27.97 4.00 -8.28
CA GLY A 137 29.10 4.10 -7.37
C GLY A 137 30.49 3.91 -7.99
N TYR A 138 30.60 3.85 -9.32
CA TYR A 138 31.87 3.72 -10.06
C TYR A 138 32.02 4.86 -11.08
#